data_AF-A0A2E8VWX5-F1
#
_entry.id   AF-A0A2E8VWX5-F1
#
_cell.length_a   1.000
_cell.length_b   1.000
_cell.length_c   1.000
_cell.angle_alpha   90.00
_cell.angle_beta   90.00
_cell.angle_gamma   90.00
#
_symmetry.space_group_name_H-M   'P 1'
#
loop_
_entity.id
_entity.type
_entity.pdbx_description
1 polymer ?
#
loop_
_entity_poly.entity_id
_entity_poly.type
_entity_poly.pdbx_seq_one_letter_code
_entity_poly.pdbx_strand_id
1 'polypeptide(L)'
;MEADYIIVGAGSAGCATAFRLCEAGHRVIVLEYGGSDRSPLIQMPGALSYPMNMPKYDWGFFSEPEPYLNGRRLACPRGKVVGGSSSINGMVYVRGHALDYDTWSEMGASGWAYADILPYFKKLESWNSAGHGGDPAWRGKSGPLHVTRGSRSNKLVKAFVNAGCEAGYEVTDDYNGRKQEGFGPMDHTIFQGQRWSAAKAYLRPAIKTGLCRLISGFARKIIIENGIATGVEYDGISQAKAILNASKEVILSASSINSPKLLMLSGIGPAKHLKENGIEVLADRPGV
;
A
#
# COMPACT_ATOMS: atom_id res chain seq x y z
N MET A 1 -14.74 15.89 -15.19
CA MET A 1 -13.28 16.03 -15.48
C MET A 1 -12.81 14.74 -16.10
N GLU A 2 -11.86 14.77 -17.03
CA GLU A 2 -11.44 13.59 -17.80
C GLU A 2 -9.93 13.33 -17.65
N ALA A 3 -9.55 12.06 -17.59
CA ALA A 3 -8.16 11.58 -17.62
C ALA A 3 -8.08 10.24 -18.35
N ASP A 4 -6.87 9.79 -18.68
CA ASP A 4 -6.69 8.48 -19.29
C ASP A 4 -6.97 7.38 -18.25
N TYR A 5 -6.46 7.57 -17.04
CA TYR A 5 -6.67 6.67 -15.91
C TYR A 5 -7.20 7.40 -14.69
N ILE A 6 -8.14 6.77 -13.98
CA ILE A 6 -8.54 7.18 -12.64
C ILE A 6 -8.06 6.13 -11.65
N ILE A 7 -7.34 6.56 -10.61
CA ILE A 7 -6.91 5.71 -9.50
C ILE A 7 -7.71 6.11 -8.26
N VAL A 8 -8.45 5.17 -7.69
CA VAL A 8 -9.20 5.38 -6.44
C VAL A 8 -8.33 4.99 -5.25
N GLY A 9 -7.83 5.98 -4.52
CA GLY A 9 -6.98 5.84 -3.35
C GLY A 9 -5.52 6.21 -3.62
N ALA A 10 -4.99 7.21 -2.91
CA ALA A 10 -3.59 7.58 -2.90
C ALA A 10 -2.80 6.75 -1.86
N GLY A 11 -3.06 5.44 -1.78
CA GLY A 11 -2.32 4.50 -0.93
C GLY A 11 -0.98 4.06 -1.52
N SER A 12 -0.35 3.04 -0.92
CA SER A 12 0.96 2.53 -1.39
C SER A 12 0.95 2.14 -2.86
N ALA A 13 0.01 1.29 -3.28
CA ALA A 13 -0.13 0.84 -4.65
C ALA A 13 -0.57 1.98 -5.59
N GLY A 14 -1.61 2.74 -5.20
CA GLY A 14 -2.13 3.83 -6.03
C GLY A 14 -1.10 4.91 -6.34
N CYS A 15 -0.25 5.28 -5.37
CA CYS A 15 0.86 6.21 -5.60
C CYS A 15 1.87 5.65 -6.62
N ALA A 16 2.27 4.38 -6.47
CA ALA A 16 3.25 3.75 -7.36
C ALA A 16 2.69 3.60 -8.79
N THR A 17 1.43 3.19 -8.93
CA THR A 17 0.75 3.06 -10.21
C THR A 17 0.62 4.42 -10.90
N ALA A 18 0.21 5.47 -10.18
CA ALA A 18 0.12 6.82 -10.72
C ALA A 18 1.46 7.29 -11.31
N PHE A 19 2.55 7.05 -10.57
CA PHE A 19 3.89 7.40 -11.01
C PHE A 19 4.30 6.68 -12.29
N ARG A 20 4.12 5.35 -12.36
CA ARG A 20 4.50 4.57 -13.55
C ARG A 20 3.66 4.90 -14.78
N LEU A 21 2.36 5.17 -14.61
CA LEU A 21 1.50 5.62 -15.70
C LEU A 21 1.90 7.01 -16.21
N CYS A 22 2.27 7.93 -15.32
CA CYS A 22 2.76 9.25 -15.71
C CYS A 22 4.13 9.17 -16.41
N GLU A 23 5.04 8.30 -15.97
CA GLU A 23 6.29 8.04 -16.69
C GLU A 23 6.05 7.49 -18.10
N ALA A 24 4.96 6.76 -18.32
CA ALA A 24 4.52 6.29 -19.63
C ALA A 24 3.78 7.37 -20.45
N GLY A 25 3.67 8.60 -19.96
CA GLY A 25 3.05 9.72 -20.67
C GLY A 25 1.52 9.80 -20.55
N HIS A 26 0.90 9.06 -19.62
CA HIS A 26 -0.54 9.08 -19.43
C HIS A 26 -0.99 10.14 -18.43
N ARG A 27 -2.16 10.76 -18.69
CA ARG A 27 -2.83 11.67 -17.77
C ARG A 27 -3.58 10.85 -16.72
N VAL A 28 -3.31 11.11 -15.45
CA VAL A 28 -3.84 10.35 -14.33
C VAL A 28 -4.55 11.27 -13.34
N ILE A 29 -5.74 10.88 -12.92
CA ILE A 29 -6.39 11.45 -11.73
C ILE A 29 -6.30 10.44 -10.60
N VAL A 30 -5.80 10.89 -9.44
CA VAL A 30 -5.83 10.12 -8.19
C VAL A 30 -6.88 10.74 -7.29
N LEU A 31 -7.90 9.96 -6.91
CA LEU A 31 -8.96 10.38 -5.99
C LEU A 31 -8.64 9.87 -4.58
N GLU A 32 -8.48 10.76 -3.61
CA GLU A 32 -8.15 10.43 -2.22
C GLU A 32 -9.10 11.14 -1.24
N TYR A 33 -9.65 10.39 -0.29
CA TYR A 33 -10.54 10.95 0.72
C TYR A 33 -9.78 11.61 1.88
N GLY A 34 -8.66 11.00 2.28
CA GLY A 34 -7.84 11.43 3.38
C GLY A 34 -7.19 12.80 3.20
N GLY A 35 -6.75 13.36 4.32
CA GLY A 35 -6.06 14.64 4.34
C GLY A 35 -4.60 14.57 3.87
N SER A 36 -3.89 15.68 4.04
CA SER A 36 -2.46 15.80 3.72
C SER A 36 -1.57 15.04 4.71
N ASP A 37 -0.47 14.47 4.20
CA ASP A 37 0.56 13.78 4.99
C ASP A 37 1.61 14.72 5.61
N ARG A 38 1.48 16.05 5.44
CA ARG A 38 2.49 17.05 5.86
C ARG A 38 2.70 17.19 7.38
N SER A 39 1.90 16.50 8.20
CA SER A 39 1.97 16.63 9.66
C SER A 39 3.31 16.14 10.22
N PRO A 40 3.94 16.85 11.18
CA PRO A 40 5.15 16.38 11.86
C PRO A 40 4.99 14.98 12.49
N LEU A 41 3.78 14.65 12.97
CA LEU A 41 3.48 13.33 13.55
C LEU A 41 3.55 12.19 12.53
N ILE A 42 3.31 12.49 11.24
CA ILE A 42 3.47 11.53 10.15
C ILE A 42 4.94 11.45 9.74
N GLN A 43 5.60 12.59 9.63
CA GLN A 43 6.96 12.69 9.10
C GLN A 43 8.01 12.10 10.06
N MET A 44 7.75 12.17 11.37
CA MET A 44 8.64 11.69 12.43
C MET A 44 8.45 10.18 12.68
N PRO A 45 9.47 9.34 12.42
CA PRO A 45 9.36 7.90 12.62
C PRO A 45 9.00 7.49 14.07
N GLY A 46 9.57 8.17 15.07
CA GLY A 46 9.30 7.89 16.47
C GLY A 46 7.87 8.20 16.93
N ALA A 47 7.10 8.95 16.13
CA ALA A 47 5.72 9.30 16.44
C ALA A 47 4.69 8.29 15.92
N LEU A 48 5.10 7.09 15.45
CA LEU A 48 4.24 6.15 14.69
C LEU A 48 2.89 5.84 15.35
N SER A 49 2.85 5.76 16.68
CA SER A 49 1.64 5.39 17.44
C SER A 49 0.57 6.46 17.37
N TYR A 50 0.94 7.73 17.20
CA TYR A 50 -0.01 8.83 17.12
C TYR A 50 -0.88 8.75 15.85
N PRO A 51 -0.35 8.80 14.62
CA PRO A 51 -1.18 8.78 13.43
C PRO A 51 -1.96 7.48 13.24
N MET A 52 -1.47 6.35 13.76
CA MET A 52 -2.22 5.09 13.76
C MET A 52 -3.47 5.11 14.66
N ASN A 53 -3.54 5.99 15.65
CA ASN A 53 -4.63 6.05 16.62
C ASN A 53 -5.41 7.39 16.56
N MET A 54 -5.18 8.20 15.53
CA MET A 54 -5.87 9.48 15.35
C MET A 54 -6.95 9.35 14.27
N PRO A 55 -8.24 9.63 14.58
CA PRO A 55 -9.34 9.61 13.59
C PRO A 55 -9.10 10.51 12.38
N LYS A 56 -8.18 11.46 12.50
CA LYS A 56 -7.73 12.33 11.40
C LYS A 56 -6.97 11.57 10.31
N TYR A 57 -6.17 10.57 10.66
CA TYR A 57 -5.28 9.85 9.74
C TYR A 57 -5.61 8.36 9.63
N ASP A 58 -6.48 7.86 10.48
CA ASP A 58 -6.96 6.48 10.48
C ASP A 58 -8.46 6.42 10.11
N TRP A 59 -8.85 5.35 9.41
CA TRP A 59 -10.25 5.01 9.16
C TRP A 59 -10.97 4.56 10.42
N GLY A 60 -10.25 4.04 11.43
CA GLY A 60 -10.82 3.64 12.72
C GLY A 60 -11.66 2.36 12.63
N PHE A 61 -11.28 1.43 11.75
CA PHE A 61 -11.99 0.16 11.64
C PHE A 61 -11.72 -0.73 12.85
N PHE A 62 -12.72 -1.55 13.18
CA PHE A 62 -12.62 -2.63 14.15
C PHE A 62 -13.15 -3.91 13.52
N SER A 63 -12.62 -5.06 13.93
CA SER A 63 -13.24 -6.35 13.65
C SER A 63 -14.63 -6.43 14.30
N GLU A 64 -15.43 -7.38 13.82
CA GLU A 64 -16.56 -7.88 14.61
C GLU A 64 -16.04 -8.66 15.84
N PRO A 65 -16.89 -8.97 16.83
CA PRO A 65 -16.48 -9.75 18.00
C PRO A 65 -15.92 -11.10 17.57
N GLU A 66 -14.64 -11.33 17.86
CA GLU A 66 -13.94 -12.54 17.43
C GLU A 66 -14.20 -13.69 18.41
N PRO A 67 -14.91 -14.77 18.00
CA PRO A 67 -15.32 -15.84 18.91
C PRO A 67 -14.13 -16.58 19.52
N TYR A 68 -13.02 -16.69 18.78
CA TYR A 68 -11.79 -17.33 19.24
C TYR A 68 -10.86 -16.40 20.03
N LEU A 69 -11.28 -15.16 20.27
CA LEU A 69 -10.55 -14.18 21.07
C LEU A 69 -11.38 -13.63 22.23
N ASN A 70 -12.26 -14.48 22.80
CA ASN A 70 -13.17 -14.15 23.91
C ASN A 70 -14.10 -12.97 23.59
N GLY A 71 -14.59 -12.88 22.35
CA GLY A 71 -15.50 -11.83 21.91
C GLY A 71 -14.86 -10.44 21.80
N ARG A 72 -13.53 -10.34 21.84
CA ARG A 72 -12.83 -9.06 21.66
C ARG A 72 -13.04 -8.53 20.24
N ARG A 73 -13.14 -7.21 20.13
CA ARG A 73 -13.00 -6.48 18.87
C ARG A 73 -11.57 -5.98 18.75
N LEU A 74 -10.94 -6.19 17.59
CA LEU A 74 -9.57 -5.76 17.32
C LEU A 74 -9.56 -4.50 16.47
N ALA A 75 -8.74 -3.53 16.86
CA ALA A 75 -8.48 -2.36 16.04
C ALA A 75 -7.78 -2.77 14.73
N CYS A 76 -8.25 -2.26 13.61
CA CYS A 76 -7.71 -2.53 12.28
C CYS A 76 -7.34 -1.20 11.59
N PRO A 77 -6.26 -0.54 12.03
CA PRO A 77 -5.90 0.78 11.52
C PRO A 77 -5.60 0.72 10.01
N ARG A 78 -6.13 1.68 9.27
CA ARG A 78 -5.93 1.88 7.83
C ARG A 78 -5.74 3.37 7.57
N GLY A 79 -4.69 3.71 6.83
CA GLY A 79 -4.38 5.11 6.55
C GLY A 79 -5.50 5.79 5.74
N LYS A 80 -6.01 6.88 6.30
CA LYS A 80 -6.97 7.83 5.72
C LYS A 80 -6.27 9.17 5.50
N VAL A 81 -5.25 9.14 4.65
CA VAL A 81 -4.34 10.25 4.39
C VAL A 81 -3.61 9.99 3.07
N VAL A 82 -3.12 11.02 2.39
CA VAL A 82 -2.24 10.86 1.22
C VAL A 82 -1.04 9.96 1.58
N GLY A 83 -0.77 8.96 0.74
CA GLY A 83 0.17 7.86 1.01
C GLY A 83 -0.46 6.64 1.70
N GLY A 84 -1.72 6.75 2.14
CA GLY A 84 -2.48 5.71 2.82
C GLY A 84 -1.74 5.13 4.02
N SER A 85 -1.79 3.81 4.17
CA SER A 85 -1.12 3.14 5.29
C SER A 85 0.40 3.31 5.30
N SER A 86 1.07 3.61 4.18
CA SER A 86 2.51 3.90 4.19
C SER A 86 2.87 5.20 4.95
N SER A 87 1.91 6.11 5.10
CA SER A 87 2.05 7.32 5.90
C SER A 87 1.84 7.09 7.40
N ILE A 88 1.33 5.93 7.81
CA ILE A 88 1.07 5.64 9.24
C ILE A 88 1.70 4.33 9.75
N ASN A 89 2.26 3.48 8.89
CA ASN A 89 2.82 2.18 9.30
C ASN A 89 4.10 2.30 10.17
N GLY A 90 4.60 1.14 10.63
CA GLY A 90 5.86 1.03 11.36
C GLY A 90 7.13 1.17 10.52
N MET A 91 7.03 1.48 9.22
CA MET A 91 8.14 1.66 8.26
C MET A 91 9.03 0.44 8.03
N VAL A 92 8.75 -0.69 8.66
CA VAL A 92 9.44 -1.96 8.43
C VAL A 92 9.30 -2.34 6.96
N TYR A 93 10.42 -2.66 6.31
CA TYR A 93 10.46 -3.03 4.91
C TYR A 93 10.87 -4.50 4.74
N VAL A 94 9.88 -5.35 4.48
CA VAL A 94 10.02 -6.79 4.28
C VAL A 94 9.42 -7.17 2.94
N ARG A 95 10.18 -7.90 2.13
CA ARG A 95 9.75 -8.38 0.82
C ARG A 95 8.87 -9.63 0.88
N GLY A 96 8.96 -10.44 1.94
CA GLY A 96 8.29 -11.74 2.02
C GLY A 96 9.21 -12.90 1.65
N HIS A 97 8.74 -14.13 1.87
CA HIS A 97 9.48 -15.35 1.53
C HIS A 97 9.29 -15.67 0.04
N ALA A 98 10.28 -16.29 -0.60
CA ALA A 98 10.13 -16.72 -2.01
C ALA A 98 8.90 -17.64 -2.20
N LEU A 99 8.71 -18.56 -1.26
CA LEU A 99 7.57 -19.49 -1.26
C LEU A 99 6.21 -18.79 -1.24
N ASP A 100 6.08 -17.60 -0.65
CA ASP A 100 4.80 -16.86 -0.66
C ASP A 100 4.36 -16.56 -2.11
N TYR A 101 5.32 -16.19 -2.95
CA TYR A 101 5.14 -15.79 -4.34
C TYR A 101 5.07 -16.96 -5.29
N ASP A 102 5.89 -17.98 -5.06
CA ASP A 102 5.83 -19.23 -5.81
C ASP A 102 4.46 -19.89 -5.61
N THR A 103 3.94 -19.87 -4.37
CA THR A 103 2.58 -20.33 -4.06
C THR A 103 1.52 -19.53 -4.82
N TRP A 104 1.65 -18.19 -4.95
CA TRP A 104 0.71 -17.40 -5.76
C TRP A 104 0.71 -17.83 -7.22
N SER A 105 1.89 -18.09 -7.79
CA SER A 105 2.03 -18.61 -9.16
C SER A 105 1.36 -19.97 -9.31
N GLU A 106 1.58 -20.88 -8.37
CA GLU A 106 0.95 -22.21 -8.31
C GLU A 106 -0.58 -22.12 -8.18
N MET A 107 -1.10 -21.10 -7.48
CA MET A 107 -2.53 -20.81 -7.37
C MET A 107 -3.13 -20.16 -8.64
N GLY A 108 -2.32 -19.95 -9.69
CA GLY A 108 -2.76 -19.45 -10.99
C GLY A 108 -2.40 -18.00 -11.28
N ALA A 109 -1.71 -17.29 -10.37
CA ALA A 109 -1.18 -15.94 -10.63
C ALA A 109 0.09 -16.03 -11.49
N SER A 110 -0.07 -16.40 -12.76
CA SER A 110 1.04 -16.55 -13.70
C SER A 110 1.92 -15.29 -13.75
N GLY A 111 3.24 -15.46 -13.67
CA GLY A 111 4.22 -14.37 -13.65
C GLY A 111 4.43 -13.71 -12.27
N TRP A 112 3.90 -14.31 -11.19
CA TRP A 112 4.09 -13.85 -9.82
C TRP A 112 5.05 -14.71 -8.99
N ALA A 113 5.74 -15.69 -9.59
CA ALA A 113 6.78 -16.43 -8.88
C ALA A 113 7.89 -15.48 -8.41
N TYR A 114 8.65 -15.88 -7.38
CA TYR A 114 9.62 -14.96 -6.77
C TYR A 114 10.67 -14.47 -7.78
N ALA A 115 11.09 -15.35 -8.69
CA ALA A 115 12.03 -15.02 -9.75
C ALA A 115 11.50 -13.92 -10.70
N ASP A 116 10.20 -13.91 -11.00
CA ASP A 116 9.55 -12.95 -11.90
C ASP A 116 9.43 -11.56 -11.26
N ILE A 117 9.20 -11.51 -9.95
CA ILE A 117 8.98 -10.25 -9.22
C ILE A 117 10.25 -9.65 -8.62
N LEU A 118 11.33 -10.43 -8.46
CA LEU A 118 12.62 -9.93 -7.95
C LEU A 118 13.13 -8.70 -8.74
N PRO A 119 13.05 -8.64 -10.08
CA PRO A 119 13.35 -7.43 -10.83
C PRO A 119 12.53 -6.20 -10.40
N TYR A 120 11.25 -6.39 -10.02
CA TYR A 120 10.40 -5.30 -9.54
C TYR A 120 10.76 -4.86 -8.12
N PHE A 121 11.15 -5.79 -7.24
CA PHE A 121 11.75 -5.46 -5.95
C PHE A 121 13.03 -4.63 -6.10
N LYS A 122 13.89 -4.97 -7.07
CA LYS A 122 15.09 -4.17 -7.35
C LYS A 122 14.75 -2.83 -7.99
N LYS A 123 13.71 -2.76 -8.83
CA LYS A 123 13.24 -1.52 -9.49
C LYS A 123 12.60 -0.54 -8.50
N LEU A 124 11.99 -1.03 -7.43
CA LEU A 124 11.23 -0.19 -6.50
C LEU A 124 12.11 0.52 -5.46
N GLU A 125 13.23 -0.07 -5.07
CA GLU A 125 14.05 0.42 -3.96
C GLU A 125 15.37 1.09 -4.39
N SER A 126 15.78 2.08 -3.58
CA SER A 126 17.16 2.55 -3.46
C SER A 126 17.65 2.16 -2.07
N TRP A 127 18.27 1.00 -1.97
CA TRP A 127 18.69 0.43 -0.70
C TRP A 127 20.07 0.92 -0.25
N ASN A 128 20.15 1.27 1.03
CA ASN A 128 21.38 1.65 1.71
C ASN A 128 21.64 0.66 2.86
N SER A 129 22.76 -0.06 2.80
CA SER A 129 23.19 -1.01 3.82
C SER A 129 23.57 -0.36 5.15
N ALA A 130 23.74 0.96 5.17
CA ALA A 130 24.26 1.73 6.30
C ALA A 130 25.60 1.18 6.85
N GLY A 131 26.40 0.54 5.99
CA GLY A 131 27.67 -0.07 6.37
C GLY A 131 27.56 -1.46 7.01
N HIS A 132 26.37 -2.06 7.03
CA HIS A 132 26.10 -3.35 7.69
C HIS A 132 25.92 -4.53 6.72
N GLY A 133 26.63 -4.52 5.59
CA GLY A 133 26.65 -5.63 4.64
C GLY A 133 25.31 -5.89 3.91
N GLY A 134 25.06 -7.14 3.55
CA GLY A 134 23.98 -7.62 2.67
C GLY A 134 24.44 -7.82 1.22
N ASP A 135 23.67 -8.59 0.44
CA ASP A 135 24.10 -9.02 -0.90
C ASP A 135 23.62 -8.03 -1.98
N PRO A 136 24.53 -7.26 -2.63
CA PRO A 136 24.15 -6.28 -3.64
C PRO A 136 23.44 -6.88 -4.86
N ALA A 137 23.59 -8.18 -5.14
CA ALA A 137 22.91 -8.83 -6.25
C ALA A 137 21.39 -8.86 -6.08
N TRP A 138 20.90 -8.86 -4.84
CA TRP A 138 19.47 -8.93 -4.52
C TRP A 138 18.80 -7.56 -4.36
N ARG A 139 19.57 -6.47 -4.36
CA ARG A 139 19.11 -5.17 -3.87
C ARG A 139 19.06 -4.12 -4.98
N GLY A 140 18.06 -3.25 -4.91
CA GLY A 140 17.88 -2.11 -5.81
C GLY A 140 18.70 -0.90 -5.36
N LYS A 141 19.16 -0.07 -6.30
CA LYS A 141 20.01 1.10 -6.01
C LYS A 141 19.49 2.42 -6.58
N SER A 142 18.42 2.37 -7.37
CA SER A 142 17.93 3.53 -8.14
C SER A 142 16.41 3.67 -8.13
N GLY A 143 15.72 2.82 -7.37
CA GLY A 143 14.27 2.90 -7.23
C GLY A 143 13.85 4.09 -6.35
N PRO A 144 12.63 4.62 -6.52
CA PRO A 144 12.17 5.81 -5.82
C PRO A 144 11.97 5.62 -4.30
N LEU A 145 11.82 4.38 -3.83
CA LEU A 145 11.67 4.08 -2.41
C LEU A 145 13.04 3.97 -1.73
N HIS A 146 13.43 4.96 -0.94
CA HIS A 146 14.62 4.83 -0.10
C HIS A 146 14.38 3.83 1.02
N VAL A 147 15.22 2.80 1.06
CA VAL A 147 15.22 1.76 2.08
C VAL A 147 16.58 1.81 2.78
N THR A 148 16.59 2.02 4.08
CA THR A 148 17.83 2.08 4.86
C THR A 148 17.85 0.91 5.82
N ARG A 149 19.02 0.33 6.06
CA ARG A 149 19.22 -0.63 7.14
C ARG A 149 19.41 0.10 8.47
N GLY A 150 18.74 -0.38 9.52
CA GLY A 150 18.89 0.22 10.86
C GLY A 150 20.32 0.10 11.39
N SER A 151 20.81 1.12 12.09
CA SER A 151 22.22 1.27 12.51
C SER A 151 22.73 0.24 13.55
N ARG A 152 21.87 -0.68 14.02
CA ARG A 152 22.15 -1.74 15.03
C ARG A 152 23.01 -1.31 16.23
N SER A 153 23.10 -0.02 16.53
CA SER A 153 24.04 0.53 17.52
C SER A 153 23.59 0.28 18.96
N ASN A 154 22.30 0.02 19.16
CA ASN A 154 21.76 -0.37 20.45
C ASN A 154 22.24 -1.77 20.84
N LYS A 155 22.92 -1.87 21.99
CA LYS A 155 23.46 -3.13 22.54
C LYS A 155 22.40 -4.24 22.67
N LEU A 156 21.14 -3.89 22.90
CA LEU A 156 20.03 -4.85 22.98
C LEU A 156 19.78 -5.57 21.65
N VAL A 157 20.04 -4.93 20.51
CA VAL A 157 19.89 -5.58 19.19
C VAL A 157 20.91 -6.70 19.04
N LYS A 158 22.17 -6.46 19.46
CA LYS A 158 23.20 -7.50 19.43
C LYS A 158 22.90 -8.63 20.41
N ALA A 159 22.49 -8.29 21.63
CA ALA A 159 22.11 -9.28 22.63
C ALA A 159 20.95 -10.18 22.13
N PHE A 160 19.94 -9.59 21.49
CA PHE A 160 18.80 -10.34 20.94
C PHE A 160 19.21 -11.30 19.82
N VAL A 161 20.06 -10.88 18.88
CA VAL A 161 20.56 -11.76 17.81
C VAL A 161 21.45 -12.88 18.36
N ASN A 162 22.32 -12.57 19.31
CA ASN A 162 23.16 -13.58 19.97
C ASN A 162 22.33 -14.62 20.70
N ALA A 163 21.30 -14.20 21.45
CA ALA A 163 20.40 -15.12 22.14
C ALA A 163 19.67 -16.08 21.18
N GLY A 164 19.27 -15.58 19.99
CA GLY A 164 18.72 -16.44 18.94
C GLY A 164 19.71 -17.51 18.48
N CYS A 165 20.97 -17.12 18.26
CA CYS A 165 22.03 -18.05 17.90
C CYS A 165 22.33 -19.07 19.00
N GLU A 166 22.39 -18.64 20.26
CA GLU A 166 22.60 -19.51 21.43
C GLU A 166 21.45 -20.51 21.61
N ALA A 167 20.23 -20.13 21.25
CA ALA A 167 19.06 -20.99 21.23
C ALA A 167 19.01 -21.94 20.01
N GLY A 168 20.02 -21.92 19.12
CA GLY A 168 20.14 -22.80 17.97
C GLY A 168 19.48 -22.29 16.68
N TYR A 169 19.01 -21.05 16.65
CA TYR A 169 18.48 -20.44 15.43
C TYR A 169 19.58 -19.82 14.57
N GLU A 170 19.35 -19.80 13.26
CA GLU A 170 20.28 -19.18 12.34
C GLU A 170 20.21 -17.65 12.37
N VAL A 171 21.28 -17.02 11.89
CA VAL A 171 21.35 -15.57 11.67
C VAL A 171 21.29 -15.26 10.17
N THR A 172 20.76 -14.09 9.83
CA THR A 172 20.76 -13.57 8.46
C THR A 172 21.31 -12.16 8.42
N ASP A 173 22.18 -11.89 7.46
CA ASP A 173 22.70 -10.54 7.22
C ASP A 173 21.76 -9.71 6.33
N ASP A 174 20.80 -10.34 5.65
CA ASP A 174 19.83 -9.66 4.78
C ASP A 174 18.58 -10.52 4.59
N TYR A 175 17.56 -10.29 5.41
CA TYR A 175 16.30 -11.02 5.27
C TYR A 175 15.54 -10.71 3.97
N ASN A 176 15.93 -9.66 3.25
CA ASN A 176 15.36 -9.33 1.95
C ASN A 176 16.25 -9.81 0.78
N GLY A 177 17.36 -10.49 1.09
CA GLY A 177 18.28 -11.09 0.14
C GLY A 177 17.93 -12.56 -0.12
N ARG A 178 18.95 -13.40 -0.31
CA ARG A 178 18.79 -14.82 -0.62
C ARG A 178 17.99 -15.60 0.45
N LYS A 179 18.15 -15.26 1.73
CA LYS A 179 17.60 -16.01 2.86
C LYS A 179 16.88 -15.08 3.82
N GLN A 180 15.56 -15.24 3.89
CA GLN A 180 14.72 -14.47 4.81
C GLN A 180 14.82 -14.96 6.25
N GLU A 181 14.83 -16.29 6.46
CA GLU A 181 14.83 -16.89 7.78
C GLU A 181 16.12 -16.57 8.56
N GLY A 182 15.95 -16.23 9.83
CA GLY A 182 17.04 -16.02 10.78
C GLY A 182 16.96 -14.68 11.52
N PHE A 183 17.76 -14.57 12.58
CA PHE A 183 17.91 -13.33 13.35
C PHE A 183 18.83 -12.36 12.61
N GLY A 184 18.37 -11.13 12.37
CA GLY A 184 19.09 -10.22 11.47
C GLY A 184 18.73 -8.73 11.59
N PRO A 185 19.38 -7.87 10.77
CA PRO A 185 19.04 -6.46 10.69
C PRO A 185 17.63 -6.24 10.15
N MET A 186 17.00 -5.14 10.57
CA MET A 186 15.75 -4.67 10.00
C MET A 186 15.99 -3.50 9.05
N ASP A 187 15.46 -3.63 7.83
CA ASP A 187 15.37 -2.55 6.87
C ASP A 187 14.10 -1.73 7.09
N HIS A 188 14.18 -0.44 6.79
CA HIS A 188 13.09 0.49 7.02
C HIS A 188 13.03 1.59 5.95
N THR A 189 11.82 2.05 5.65
CA THR A 189 11.58 3.17 4.72
C THR A 189 11.73 4.51 5.45
N ILE A 190 12.93 4.78 5.96
CA ILE A 190 13.34 6.07 6.54
C ILE A 190 14.51 6.60 5.73
N PHE A 191 14.44 7.88 5.37
CA PHE A 191 15.48 8.56 4.61
C PHE A 191 15.70 9.95 5.20
N GLN A 192 16.97 10.29 5.46
CA GLN A 192 17.38 11.56 6.08
C GLN A 192 16.58 11.88 7.35
N GLY A 193 16.38 10.87 8.21
CA GLY A 193 15.67 11.01 9.49
C GLY A 193 14.14 11.12 9.39
N GLN A 194 13.56 11.02 8.20
CA GLN A 194 12.11 11.14 8.00
C GLN A 194 11.51 9.87 7.43
N ARG A 195 10.23 9.65 7.73
CA ARG A 195 9.40 8.65 7.03
C ARG A 195 9.46 8.87 5.52
N TRP A 196 9.67 7.78 4.78
CA TRP A 196 9.68 7.75 3.32
C TRP A 196 8.46 6.99 2.78
N SER A 197 7.28 7.62 2.83
CA SER A 197 6.02 7.05 2.37
C SER A 197 5.94 6.93 0.85
N ALA A 198 4.95 6.18 0.35
CA ALA A 198 4.69 6.09 -1.09
C ALA A 198 4.30 7.45 -1.70
N ALA A 199 3.70 8.35 -0.90
CA ALA A 199 3.43 9.72 -1.34
C ALA A 199 4.73 10.49 -1.63
N LYS A 200 5.77 10.33 -0.80
CA LYS A 200 7.10 10.91 -1.04
C LYS A 200 7.76 10.32 -2.27
N ALA A 201 7.82 8.98 -2.31
CA ALA A 201 8.58 8.24 -3.29
C ALA A 201 7.97 8.34 -4.70
N TYR A 202 6.64 8.31 -4.81
CA TYR A 202 5.96 8.14 -6.10
C TYR A 202 5.02 9.29 -6.45
N LEU A 203 4.07 9.62 -5.56
CA LEU A 203 2.99 10.55 -5.92
C LEU A 203 3.49 11.98 -6.15
N ARG A 204 4.37 12.50 -5.28
CA ARG A 204 4.92 13.86 -5.45
C ARG A 204 5.71 13.97 -6.76
N PRO A 205 6.62 13.05 -7.11
CA PRO A 205 7.22 13.02 -8.45
C PRO A 205 6.20 12.95 -9.58
N ALA A 206 5.15 12.11 -9.46
CA ALA A 206 4.10 12.01 -10.48
C ALA A 206 3.38 13.36 -10.70
N ILE A 207 3.01 14.06 -9.63
CA ILE A 207 2.37 15.39 -9.71
C ILE A 207 3.29 16.42 -10.38
N LYS A 208 4.60 16.37 -10.10
CA LYS A 208 5.58 17.29 -10.70
C LYS A 208 5.69 17.17 -12.22
N THR A 209 5.29 16.04 -12.81
CA THR A 209 5.24 15.88 -14.27
C THR A 209 4.18 16.75 -14.94
N GLY A 210 3.16 17.22 -14.17
CA GLY A 210 1.97 17.88 -14.71
C GLY A 210 0.91 16.92 -15.26
N LEU A 211 1.20 15.62 -15.39
CA LEU A 211 0.27 14.61 -15.90
C LEU A 211 -0.59 13.97 -14.80
N CYS A 212 -0.18 14.07 -13.53
CA CYS A 212 -0.95 13.54 -12.39
C CYS A 212 -1.67 14.66 -11.65
N ARG A 213 -2.98 14.53 -11.48
CA ARG A 213 -3.80 15.41 -10.64
C ARG A 213 -4.34 14.65 -9.43
N LEU A 214 -4.06 15.17 -8.23
CA LEU A 214 -4.67 14.69 -7.00
C LEU A 214 -5.98 15.44 -6.74
N ILE A 215 -7.06 14.71 -6.51
CA ILE A 215 -8.38 15.24 -6.18
C ILE A 215 -8.78 14.71 -4.80
N SER A 216 -9.24 15.61 -3.94
CA SER A 216 -9.80 15.25 -2.64
C SER A 216 -11.28 14.91 -2.78
N GLY A 217 -11.68 13.71 -2.33
CA GLY A 217 -13.08 13.31 -2.35
C GLY A 217 -13.32 11.85 -1.96
N PHE A 218 -14.58 11.54 -1.63
CA PHE A 218 -15.01 10.20 -1.23
C PHE A 218 -15.61 9.47 -2.43
N ALA A 219 -14.97 8.40 -2.89
CA ALA A 219 -15.52 7.57 -3.97
C ALA A 219 -16.79 6.84 -3.50
N ARG A 220 -17.88 6.98 -4.25
CA ARG A 220 -19.17 6.34 -3.95
C ARG A 220 -19.40 5.08 -4.76
N LYS A 221 -19.15 5.16 -6.07
CA LYS A 221 -19.44 4.10 -7.03
C LYS A 221 -18.54 4.20 -8.25
N ILE A 222 -18.19 3.07 -8.84
CA ILE A 222 -17.62 2.97 -10.18
C ILE A 222 -18.78 3.01 -11.19
N ILE A 223 -18.66 3.90 -12.17
CA ILE A 223 -19.62 4.01 -13.26
C ILE A 223 -19.25 2.94 -14.29
N ILE A 224 -20.20 2.06 -14.59
CA ILE A 224 -20.01 0.95 -15.52
C ILE A 224 -21.09 1.03 -16.58
N GLU A 225 -20.65 1.12 -17.84
CA GLU A 225 -21.52 1.24 -19.01
C GLU A 225 -21.16 0.12 -19.98
N ASN A 226 -22.14 -0.69 -20.38
CA ASN A 226 -21.93 -1.82 -21.30
C ASN A 226 -20.78 -2.77 -20.88
N GLY A 227 -20.62 -2.98 -19.57
CA GLY A 227 -19.56 -3.84 -19.01
C GLY A 227 -18.17 -3.18 -18.89
N ILE A 228 -18.05 -1.88 -19.18
CA ILE A 228 -16.79 -1.12 -19.14
C ILE A 228 -16.84 -0.10 -18.00
N ALA A 229 -15.80 -0.04 -17.18
CA ALA A 229 -15.67 1.01 -16.16
C ALA A 229 -15.27 2.34 -16.81
N THR A 230 -16.20 3.28 -16.91
CA THR A 230 -16.03 4.57 -17.62
C THR A 230 -15.73 5.74 -16.68
N GLY A 231 -15.92 5.57 -15.37
CA GLY A 231 -15.68 6.66 -14.43
C GLY A 231 -15.94 6.32 -12.97
N VAL A 232 -15.91 7.37 -12.15
CA VAL A 232 -16.15 7.28 -10.70
C VAL A 232 -17.08 8.42 -10.26
N GLU A 233 -18.18 8.06 -9.62
CA GLU A 233 -19.00 9.00 -8.84
C GLU A 233 -18.34 9.21 -7.47
N TYR A 234 -18.18 10.46 -7.07
CA TYR A 234 -17.57 10.81 -5.79
C TYR A 234 -18.19 12.06 -5.18
N ASP A 235 -18.06 12.18 -3.86
CA ASP A 235 -18.39 13.41 -3.12
C ASP A 235 -17.14 14.27 -2.99
N GLY A 236 -17.19 15.50 -3.49
CA GLY A 236 -16.12 16.49 -3.31
C GLY A 236 -16.05 17.04 -1.89
N ILE A 237 -15.10 17.95 -1.64
CA ILE A 237 -14.94 18.61 -0.33
C ILE A 237 -16.21 19.35 0.10
N SER A 238 -16.96 19.93 -0.85
CA SER A 238 -18.24 20.60 -0.59
C SER A 238 -19.42 19.63 -0.41
N GLN A 239 -19.17 18.31 -0.38
CA GLN A 239 -20.18 17.25 -0.44
C GLN A 239 -21.06 17.27 -1.69
N ALA A 240 -20.74 18.10 -2.67
CA ALA A 240 -21.38 18.03 -3.97
C ALA A 240 -20.94 16.76 -4.70
N LYS A 241 -21.92 16.02 -5.22
CA LYS A 241 -21.67 14.88 -6.10
C LYS A 241 -21.02 15.35 -7.39
N ALA A 242 -20.00 14.64 -7.82
CA ALA A 242 -19.30 14.90 -9.07
C ALA A 242 -18.85 13.60 -9.73
N ILE A 243 -18.50 13.70 -11.02
CA ILE A 243 -18.07 12.57 -11.85
C ILE A 243 -16.67 12.84 -12.42
N LEU A 244 -15.81 11.83 -12.30
CA LEU A 244 -14.55 11.71 -13.03
C LEU A 244 -14.73 10.67 -14.12
N ASN A 245 -14.34 10.99 -15.35
CA ASN A 245 -14.37 10.06 -16.49
C ASN A 245 -12.96 9.56 -16.81
N ALA A 246 -12.83 8.25 -17.07
CA ALA A 246 -11.61 7.62 -17.54
C ALA A 246 -11.79 7.22 -19.00
N SER A 247 -10.86 7.61 -19.88
CA SER A 247 -10.87 7.19 -21.28
C SER A 247 -10.27 5.79 -21.51
N LYS A 248 -9.54 5.24 -20.53
CA LYS A 248 -8.99 3.89 -20.56
C LYS A 248 -9.48 3.01 -19.42
N GLU A 249 -9.03 3.28 -18.19
CA GLU A 249 -9.30 2.38 -17.06
C GLU A 249 -9.54 3.12 -15.74
N VAL A 250 -10.33 2.48 -14.88
CA VAL A 250 -10.47 2.84 -13.47
C VAL A 250 -9.77 1.78 -12.64
N ILE A 251 -8.77 2.20 -11.85
CA ILE A 251 -7.90 1.34 -11.04
C ILE A 251 -8.26 1.51 -9.57
N LEU A 252 -8.64 0.43 -8.91
CA LEU A 252 -8.93 0.43 -7.48
C LEU A 252 -7.64 0.24 -6.67
N SER A 253 -7.37 1.19 -5.78
CA SER A 253 -6.26 1.16 -4.82
C SER A 253 -6.71 1.65 -3.44
N ALA A 254 -7.97 1.36 -3.10
CA ALA A 254 -8.67 1.89 -1.93
C ALA A 254 -8.42 1.10 -0.63
N SER A 255 -7.37 0.27 -0.57
CA SER A 255 -7.06 -0.75 0.46
C SER A 255 -7.83 -2.06 0.31
N SER A 256 -7.39 -3.08 1.06
CA SER A 256 -8.03 -4.41 1.13
C SER A 256 -9.44 -4.40 1.70
N ILE A 257 -9.88 -3.30 2.36
CA ILE A 257 -11.21 -3.18 2.96
C ILE A 257 -12.13 -2.35 2.05
N ASN A 258 -11.70 -1.17 1.62
CA ASN A 258 -12.60 -0.31 0.84
C ASN A 258 -12.67 -0.68 -0.64
N SER A 259 -11.69 -1.39 -1.21
CA SER A 259 -11.78 -1.83 -2.61
C SER A 259 -12.92 -2.83 -2.85
N PRO A 260 -13.04 -3.96 -2.10
CA PRO A 260 -14.19 -4.86 -2.26
C PRO A 260 -15.51 -4.18 -1.89
N LYS A 261 -15.52 -3.33 -0.84
CA LYS A 261 -16.71 -2.51 -0.53
C LYS A 261 -17.14 -1.64 -1.70
N LEU A 262 -16.22 -0.97 -2.38
CA LEU A 262 -16.53 -0.11 -3.51
C LEU A 262 -16.99 -0.92 -4.74
N LEU A 263 -16.42 -2.10 -4.98
CA LEU A 263 -16.93 -3.04 -5.99
C LEU A 263 -18.39 -3.43 -5.68
N MET A 264 -18.68 -3.81 -4.44
CA MET A 264 -20.04 -4.18 -4.01
C MET A 264 -21.02 -3.01 -4.18
N LEU A 265 -20.65 -1.80 -3.72
CA LEU A 265 -21.46 -0.59 -3.95
C LEU A 265 -21.66 -0.29 -5.44
N SER A 266 -20.79 -0.80 -6.30
CA SER A 266 -20.86 -0.69 -7.76
C SER A 266 -21.62 -1.82 -8.45
N GLY A 267 -22.18 -2.77 -7.69
CA GLY A 267 -22.94 -3.90 -8.24
C GLY A 267 -22.07 -5.11 -8.63
N ILE A 268 -20.80 -5.15 -8.22
CA ILE A 268 -19.89 -6.28 -8.44
C ILE A 268 -19.60 -6.95 -7.09
N GLY A 269 -20.09 -8.17 -6.91
CA GLY A 269 -19.92 -8.92 -5.66
C GLY A 269 -20.92 -10.05 -5.51
N PRO A 270 -21.06 -10.65 -4.30
CA PRO A 270 -21.97 -11.77 -4.09
C PRO A 270 -23.42 -11.36 -4.32
N ALA A 271 -24.07 -11.89 -5.36
CA ALA A 271 -25.36 -11.40 -5.84
C ALA A 271 -26.47 -11.38 -4.77
N LYS A 272 -26.50 -12.39 -3.88
CA LYS A 272 -27.46 -12.44 -2.77
C LYS A 272 -27.27 -11.27 -1.81
N HIS A 273 -26.03 -11.03 -1.39
CA HIS A 273 -25.70 -9.94 -0.45
C HIS A 273 -25.99 -8.56 -1.04
N LEU A 274 -25.70 -8.37 -2.33
CA LEU A 274 -26.03 -7.13 -3.04
C LEU A 274 -27.54 -6.86 -3.05
N LYS A 275 -28.34 -7.88 -3.39
CA LYS A 275 -29.81 -7.78 -3.40
C LYS A 275 -30.39 -7.47 -2.01
N GLU A 276 -29.86 -8.09 -0.95
CA GLU A 276 -30.24 -7.81 0.44
C GLU A 276 -30.02 -6.34 0.83
N ASN A 277 -29.05 -5.68 0.20
CA ASN A 277 -28.75 -4.26 0.41
C ASN A 277 -29.39 -3.32 -0.62
N GLY A 278 -30.31 -3.83 -1.46
CA GLY A 278 -30.97 -3.04 -2.51
C GLY A 278 -30.05 -2.55 -3.62
N ILE A 279 -28.92 -3.25 -3.85
CA ILE A 279 -27.95 -2.91 -4.90
C ILE A 279 -28.22 -3.79 -6.13
N GLU A 280 -28.31 -3.15 -7.30
CA GLU A 280 -28.38 -3.85 -8.58
C GLU A 280 -27.13 -4.71 -8.82
N VAL A 281 -27.34 -5.96 -9.22
CA VAL A 281 -26.25 -6.90 -9.52
C VAL A 281 -25.83 -6.74 -10.98
N LEU A 282 -24.66 -6.16 -11.20
CA LEU A 282 -24.03 -6.09 -12.52
C LEU A 282 -23.17 -7.33 -12.81
N ALA A 283 -22.48 -7.85 -11.80
CA ALA A 283 -21.69 -9.07 -11.91
C ALA A 283 -21.67 -9.85 -10.59
N ASP A 284 -22.12 -11.10 -10.63
CA ASP A 284 -22.04 -12.01 -9.48
C ASP A 284 -20.60 -12.52 -9.31
N ARG A 285 -19.94 -12.07 -8.26
CA ARG A 285 -18.54 -12.38 -7.93
C ARG A 285 -18.45 -12.75 -6.45
N PRO A 286 -18.63 -14.03 -6.09
CA PRO A 286 -18.65 -14.46 -4.68
C PRO A 286 -17.30 -14.31 -3.96
N GLY A 287 -16.19 -14.12 -4.69
CA GLY A 287 -14.87 -13.90 -4.12
C GLY A 287 -14.55 -12.45 -3.73
N VAL A 288 -15.45 -11.51 -4.01
CA VAL A 288 -15.38 -10.09 -3.55
C VAL A 288 -15.97 -9.99 -2.16
#